data_AF-A0A7V6L327-F1
#
_entry.id   AF-A0A7V6L327-F1
#
_cell.length_a   1.000
_cell.length_b   1.000
_cell.length_c   1.000
_cell.angle_alpha   90.00
_cell.angle_beta   90.00
_cell.angle_gamma   90.00
#
_symmetry.space_group_name_H-M   'P 1'
#
loop_
_entity.id
_entity.type
_entity.pdbx_description
1 polymer ?
#
loop_
_entity_poly.entity_id
_entity_poly.type
_entity_poly.pdbx_seq_one_letter_code
_entity_poly.pdbx_strand_id
1 'polypeptide(L)'
;MLKDKKVIELLQQQVNAEFYSAYLYLDFANWLEVEGLSGFANWYKIQAKEELAHGHLFMDYLNVHGILVDMQPITKPDFKI
;
A
#
# COMPACT_ATOMS: atom_id res chain seq x y z
N MET A 1 -21.09 9.20 11.87
CA MET A 1 -19.66 9.54 12.09
C MET A 1 -19.01 8.32 12.71
N LEU A 2 -17.89 7.85 12.15
CA LEU A 2 -17.14 6.69 12.67
C LEU A 2 -16.65 7.02 14.10
N LYS A 3 -16.90 6.13 15.06
CA LYS A 3 -16.64 6.39 16.50
C LYS A 3 -15.86 5.29 17.21
N ASP A 4 -15.84 4.08 16.66
CA ASP A 4 -15.11 2.97 17.27
C ASP A 4 -13.60 3.19 17.10
N LYS A 5 -12.91 3.40 18.21
CA LYS A 5 -11.47 3.68 18.22
C LYS A 5 -10.65 2.53 17.64
N LYS A 6 -11.06 1.28 17.85
CA LYS A 6 -10.33 0.13 17.35
C LYS A 6 -10.44 0.04 15.82
N VAL A 7 -11.64 0.29 15.29
CA VAL A 7 -11.85 0.33 13.83
C VAL A 7 -11.03 1.45 13.19
N ILE A 8 -11.01 2.64 13.80
CA ILE A 8 -10.20 3.78 13.31
C ILE A 8 -8.70 3.43 13.30
N GLU A 9 -8.21 2.80 14.38
CA GLU A 9 -6.82 2.35 14.47
C GLU A 9 -6.47 1.36 13.35
N LEU A 10 -7.32 0.35 13.13
CA LEU A 10 -7.11 -0.66 12.09
C LEU A 10 -7.14 -0.06 10.68
N LEU A 11 -8.03 0.89 10.42
CA LEU A 11 -8.11 1.57 9.12
C LEU A 11 -6.86 2.42 8.85
N GLN A 12 -6.34 3.12 9.87
CA GLN A 12 -5.08 3.86 9.73
C GLN A 12 -3.89 2.92 9.48
N GLN A 13 -3.84 1.78 10.19
CA GLN A 13 -2.84 0.74 9.93
C GLN A 13 -2.95 0.22 8.50
N GLN A 14 -4.18 0.05 7.99
CA GLN A 14 -4.41 -0.42 6.63
C GLN A 14 -3.90 0.56 5.57
N VAL A 15 -4.08 1.88 5.75
CA VAL A 15 -3.50 2.87 4.81
C VAL A 15 -1.99 2.66 4.63
N ASN A 16 -1.27 2.48 5.74
CA ASN A 16 0.18 2.23 5.68
C ASN A 16 0.51 0.85 5.08
N ALA A 17 -0.29 -0.17 5.37
CA ALA A 17 -0.13 -1.51 4.82
C ALA A 17 -0.27 -1.52 3.29
N GLU A 18 -1.27 -0.84 2.72
CA GLU A 18 -1.46 -0.79 1.27
C GLU A 18 -0.30 -0.05 0.57
N PHE A 19 0.17 1.05 1.16
CA PHE A 19 1.34 1.76 0.61
C PHE A 19 2.64 0.96 0.73
N TYR A 20 2.80 0.17 1.79
CA TYR A 20 3.90 -0.78 1.90
C TYR A 20 3.79 -1.90 0.85
N SER A 21 2.59 -2.45 0.63
CA SER A 21 2.34 -3.46 -0.42
C SER A 21 2.68 -2.91 -1.81
N ALA A 22 2.29 -1.68 -2.12
CA ALA A 22 2.67 -1.01 -3.36
C ALA A 22 4.20 -0.92 -3.51
N TYR A 23 4.91 -0.54 -2.44
CA TYR A 23 6.37 -0.44 -2.46
C TYR A 23 7.05 -1.81 -2.61
N LEU A 24 6.53 -2.83 -1.93
CA LEU A 24 6.96 -4.22 -2.03
C LEU A 24 6.79 -4.77 -3.45
N TYR A 25 5.64 -4.53 -4.08
CA TYR A 25 5.39 -4.96 -5.45
C TYR A 25 6.30 -4.27 -6.48
N LEU A 26 6.69 -3.01 -6.23
CA LEU A 26 7.70 -2.36 -7.05
C LEU A 26 9.08 -3.02 -6.90
N ASP A 27 9.44 -3.51 -5.71
CA ASP A 27 10.70 -4.22 -5.50
C ASP A 27 10.70 -5.59 -6.22
N PHE A 28 9.56 -6.31 -6.17
CA PHE A 28 9.38 -7.52 -6.97
C PHE A 28 9.51 -7.24 -8.46
N ALA A 29 8.83 -6.20 -8.96
CA ALA A 29 8.90 -5.81 -10.35
C ALA A 29 10.31 -5.43 -10.79
N ASN A 30 11.06 -4.74 -9.91
CA ASN A 30 12.44 -4.36 -10.15
C ASN A 30 13.35 -5.59 -10.33
N TRP A 31 13.25 -6.57 -9.44
CA TRP A 31 14.01 -7.83 -9.56
C TRP A 31 13.61 -8.63 -10.80
N LEU A 32 12.31 -8.81 -11.05
CA LEU A 32 11.80 -9.58 -12.20
C LEU A 32 12.24 -9.00 -13.54
N GLU A 33 12.37 -7.67 -13.64
CA GLU A 33 12.89 -7.01 -14.84
C GLU A 33 14.36 -7.40 -15.10
N VAL A 34 15.18 -7.44 -14.04
CA VAL A 34 16.60 -7.86 -14.13
C VAL A 34 16.74 -9.33 -14.51
N GLU A 35 15.83 -10.19 -14.04
CA GLU A 35 15.77 -11.61 -14.42
C GLU A 35 15.20 -11.86 -15.83
N GLY A 36 14.84 -10.81 -16.57
CA GLY A 36 14.28 -10.93 -17.92
C GLY A 36 12.81 -11.38 -17.96
N LEU A 37 12.12 -11.39 -16.81
CA LEU A 37 10.72 -11.78 -16.65
C LEU A 37 9.77 -10.56 -16.78
N SER A 38 9.92 -9.81 -17.87
CA SER A 38 9.25 -8.50 -18.08
C SER A 38 7.73 -8.54 -18.01
N GLY A 39 7.09 -9.65 -18.40
CA GLY A 39 5.64 -9.83 -18.26
C GLY A 39 5.17 -9.82 -16.79
N PHE A 40 5.90 -10.54 -15.92
CA PHE A 40 5.62 -10.53 -14.48
C PHE A 40 5.98 -9.19 -13.84
N ALA A 41 7.08 -8.57 -14.27
CA ALA A 41 7.45 -7.24 -13.81
C ALA A 41 6.34 -6.21 -14.10
N ASN A 42 5.77 -6.24 -15.32
CA ASN A 42 4.64 -5.38 -15.68
C ASN A 42 3.39 -5.69 -14.85
N TRP A 43 3.09 -6.97 -14.59
CA TRP A 43 1.97 -7.36 -13.73
C TRP A 43 2.09 -6.74 -12.34
N TYR A 44 3.25 -6.86 -11.69
CA TYR A 44 3.48 -6.25 -10.38
C TYR A 44 3.47 -4.72 -10.39
N LYS A 45 3.92 -4.07 -11.48
CA LYS A 45 3.75 -2.61 -11.67
C LYS A 45 2.28 -2.21 -11.72
N ILE A 46 1.40 -3.05 -12.26
CA ILE A 46 -0.06 -2.80 -12.26
C ILE A 46 -0.62 -3.02 -10.86
N GLN A 47 -0.24 -4.12 -10.18
CA GLN A 47 -0.68 -4.39 -8.81
C GLN A 47 -0.25 -3.28 -7.84
N ALA A 48 0.96 -2.74 -7.99
CA ALA A 48 1.39 -1.58 -7.18
C ALA A 48 0.47 -0.35 -7.35
N LYS A 49 -0.08 -0.13 -8.54
CA LYS A 49 -1.07 0.95 -8.77
C LYS A 49 -2.41 0.64 -8.11
N GLU A 50 -2.82 -0.63 -8.10
CA GLU A 50 -4.04 -1.06 -7.41
C GLU A 50 -3.92 -0.87 -5.89
N GLU A 51 -2.81 -1.24 -5.28
CA GLU A 51 -2.60 -1.01 -3.83
C GLU A 51 -2.51 0.48 -3.46
N LEU A 52 -1.90 1.32 -4.31
CA LEU A 52 -1.98 2.77 -4.14
C LEU A 52 -3.43 3.27 -4.15
N ALA A 53 -4.26 2.74 -5.06
CA ALA A 53 -5.68 3.09 -5.12
C ALA A 53 -6.44 2.61 -3.86
N HIS A 54 -6.13 1.42 -3.34
CA HIS A 54 -6.69 0.92 -2.08
C HIS A 54 -6.31 1.81 -0.90
N GLY A 55 -5.03 2.20 -0.77
CA GLY A 55 -4.57 3.10 0.29
C GLY A 55 -5.28 4.45 0.25
N HIS A 56 -5.48 5.01 -0.94
CA HIS A 56 -6.28 6.23 -1.13
C HIS A 56 -7.75 6.04 -0.72
N LEU A 57 -8.38 4.90 -1.04
CA LEU A 57 -9.76 4.60 -0.64
C LEU A 57 -9.92 4.61 0.89
N PHE A 58 -9.01 3.98 1.62
CA PHE A 58 -9.04 3.99 3.09
C PHE A 58 -8.81 5.39 3.67
N MET A 59 -7.89 6.14 3.07
CA MET A 59 -7.60 7.52 3.48
C MET A 59 -8.84 8.41 3.26
N ASP A 60 -9.48 8.33 2.10
CA ASP A 60 -10.69 9.09 1.78
C ASP A 60 -11.84 8.73 2.72
N TYR A 61 -12.00 7.45 3.04
CA TYR A 61 -13.01 6.99 4.01
C TYR A 61 -12.80 7.59 5.41
N LEU A 62 -11.55 7.67 5.89
CA LEU A 62 -11.24 8.33 7.16
C LEU A 62 -11.47 9.85 7.09
N ASN A 63 -11.09 10.48 5.98
CA ASN A 63 -11.23 11.91 5.75
C ASN A 63 -12.71 12.36 5.74
N VAL A 64 -13.62 11.63 5.09
CA VAL A 64 -15.07 11.95 5.10
C VAL A 64 -15.69 11.82 6.50
N HIS A 65 -15.02 11.14 7.42
CA HIS A 65 -15.39 11.06 8.83
C HIS A 65 -14.66 12.08 9.72
N GLY A 66 -13.91 13.01 9.13
CA GLY A 66 -13.19 14.07 9.84
C GLY A 66 -11.96 13.57 10.59
N ILE A 67 -11.41 12.43 10.20
CA ILE A 67 -10.25 11.80 10.83
C ILE A 67 -9.03 12.06 9.95
N LEU A 68 -8.03 12.74 10.49
CA LEU A 68 -6.72 12.89 9.84
C LEU A 68 -5.95 11.57 9.99
N VAL A 69 -5.47 11.01 8.89
CA VAL A 69 -4.64 9.80 8.90
C VAL A 69 -3.24 10.11 9.42
N ASP A 70 -2.79 9.37 10.43
CA ASP A 70 -1.41 9.41 10.91
C ASP A 70 -0.48 8.56 10.02
N MET A 71 0.17 9.22 9.06
CA MET A 71 1.04 8.58 8.07
C MET A 71 2.33 8.05 8.71
N GLN A 72 2.49 6.73 8.72
CA GLN A 72 3.69 6.08 9.26
C GLN A 72 4.79 5.96 8.18
N PRO A 73 6.05 5.71 8.59
CA PRO A 73 7.12 5.42 7.64
C PRO A 73 6.82 4.17 6.81
N ILE A 74 7.04 4.27 5.49
CA ILE A 74 7.10 3.11 4.61
C ILE A 74 8.55 2.61 4.61
N THR A 75 8.78 1.50 5.32
CA THR A 75 10.11 0.89 5.45
C THR A 75 10.54 0.20 4.15
N LYS A 76 11.85 0.00 3.98
CA LYS A 76 12.39 -0.84 2.91
C LYS A 76 11.66 -2.20 2.88
N PRO A 77 11.24 -2.71 1.72
CA PRO A 77 10.63 -4.03 1.62
C PRO A 77 11.59 -5.15 2.07
N ASP A 78 11.08 -6.15 2.78
CA ASP A 78 11.84 -7.35 3.17
C ASP A 78 11.79 -8.42 2.06
N PHE A 79 11.99 -8.00 0.81
CA PHE A 79 12.15 -8.93 -0.29
C PHE A 79 13.57 -9.52 -0.25
N LYS A 80 13.65 -10.85 -0.13
CA LYS A 80 14.90 -11.61 -0.17
C LYS A 80 14.91 -12.43 -1.45
N ILE A 81 15.95 -12.24 -2.24
CA ILE A 81 16.25 -13.01 -3.45
C ILE A 81 16.86 -14.35 -3.04
#